data_AF-A0A972QCT3-F1
#
_entry.id   AF-A0A972QCT3-F1
#
_cell.length_a   1.000
_cell.length_b   1.000
_cell.length_c   1.000
_cell.angle_alpha   90.00
_cell.angle_beta   90.00
_cell.angle_gamma   90.00
#
_symmetry.space_group_name_H-M   'P 1'
#
loop_
_entity.id
_entity.type
_entity.pdbx_description
1 polymer ?
#
loop_
_entity_poly.entity_id
_entity_poly.type
_entity_poly.pdbx_seq_one_letter_code
_entity_poly.pdbx_strand_id
1 'polypeptide(L)'
;DTEELERIYSKNRLTRKDLLSKIKGLWNLIEDHQARCSYKKIKGFVKELNTDKRNEAIKGLLDIIQYDIHLRPLLAEKAGINPDMIDFLFGRPLTETIKMYNLQVKRKGDRYYLKQITPQNHNSPMLNGRQ
;
A
#
# COMPACT_ATOMS: atom_id res chain seq x y z
N ASP A 1 22.28 6.64 23.73
CA ASP A 1 21.47 5.69 24.50
C ASP A 1 20.04 6.22 24.57
N THR A 2 19.06 5.45 24.11
CA THR A 2 17.64 5.86 23.98
C THR A 2 16.72 5.05 24.89
N GLU A 3 17.26 4.16 25.72
CA GLU A 3 16.47 3.22 26.53
C GLU A 3 15.48 3.90 27.49
N GLU A 4 15.85 5.04 28.06
CA GLU A 4 14.99 5.81 28.97
C GLU A 4 13.80 6.46 28.22
N LEU A 5 14.06 7.00 27.02
CA LEU A 5 13.01 7.50 26.12
C LEU A 5 12.06 6.35 25.72
N GLU A 6 12.60 5.19 25.34
CA GLU A 6 11.80 4.03 24.96
C GLU A 6 10.91 3.52 26.10
N ARG A 7 11.39 3.51 27.35
CA ARG A 7 10.56 3.15 28.53
C ARG A 7 9.40 4.11 28.74
N ILE A 8 9.62 5.41 28.56
CA ILE A 8 8.55 6.42 28.68
C ILE A 8 7.56 6.29 27.52
N TYR A 9 8.06 6.12 26.29
CA TYR A 9 7.23 5.93 25.11
C TYR A 9 6.45 4.61 25.09
N SER A 10 6.86 3.60 25.86
CA SER A 10 6.17 2.31 25.95
C SER A 10 4.91 2.35 26.83
N LYS A 11 4.70 3.43 27.59
CA LYS A 11 3.57 3.59 28.50
C LYS A 11 2.57 4.60 27.93
N ASN A 12 1.27 4.32 28.07
CA ASN A 12 0.16 5.25 27.76
C ASN A 12 0.09 5.79 26.31
N ARG A 13 0.57 5.04 25.31
CA ARG A 13 0.41 5.44 23.91
C ARG A 13 -1.04 5.31 23.47
N LEU A 14 -1.56 6.41 22.93
CA LEU A 14 -2.83 6.40 22.21
C LEU A 14 -2.71 5.49 20.98
N THR A 15 -3.70 4.64 20.80
CA THR A 15 -3.91 3.92 19.56
C THR A 15 -4.74 4.76 18.61
N ARG A 16 -4.74 4.39 17.33
CA ARG A 16 -5.66 4.98 16.35
C ARG A 16 -7.12 4.85 16.78
N LYS A 17 -7.47 3.77 17.48
CA LYS A 17 -8.83 3.53 17.99
C LYS A 17 -9.22 4.57 19.03
N ASP A 18 -8.32 4.89 19.95
CA ASP A 18 -8.55 5.88 21.00
C ASP A 18 -8.83 7.27 20.43
N LEU A 19 -8.21 7.58 19.29
CA LEU A 19 -8.39 8.85 18.57
C LEU A 19 -9.66 8.88 17.69
N LEU A 20 -9.97 7.78 17.00
CA LEU A 20 -10.91 7.80 15.86
C LEU A 20 -12.25 7.11 16.12
N SER A 21 -12.35 6.26 17.15
CA SER A 21 -13.59 5.52 17.47
C SER A 21 -14.78 6.41 17.86
N LYS A 22 -14.51 7.66 18.26
CA LYS A 22 -15.54 8.64 18.63
C LYS A 22 -16.29 9.18 17.41
N ILE A 23 -15.75 9.02 16.19
CA ILE A 23 -16.39 9.47 14.96
C ILE A 23 -17.23 8.31 14.40
N LYS A 24 -18.56 8.50 14.40
CA LYS A 24 -19.52 7.48 13.97
C LYS A 24 -19.17 6.94 12.57
N GLY A 25 -19.03 5.63 12.46
CA GLY A 25 -18.78 4.92 11.18
C GLY A 25 -17.33 4.96 10.68
N LEU A 26 -16.51 5.92 11.13
CA LEU A 26 -15.12 6.05 10.66
C LEU A 26 -14.24 4.88 11.10
N TRP A 27 -14.40 4.42 12.34
CA TRP A 27 -13.58 3.31 12.84
C TRP A 27 -13.84 1.99 12.09
N ASN A 28 -15.11 1.67 11.82
CA ASN A 28 -15.47 0.49 11.04
C ASN A 28 -14.88 0.54 9.63
N LEU A 29 -14.91 1.72 8.99
CA LEU A 29 -14.30 1.93 7.68
C LEU A 29 -12.78 1.68 7.70
N ILE A 30 -12.08 2.12 8.75
CA ILE A 30 -10.66 1.86 8.94
C ILE A 30 -10.40 0.36 9.13
N GLU A 31 -11.19 -0.32 9.96
CA GLU A 31 -11.04 -1.76 10.19
C GLU A 31 -11.29 -2.56 8.91
N ASP A 32 -12.32 -2.21 8.14
CA ASP A 32 -12.63 -2.84 6.86
C ASP A 32 -11.51 -2.65 5.83
N HIS A 33 -10.99 -1.43 5.71
CA HIS A 33 -9.84 -1.16 4.85
C HIS A 33 -8.62 -1.96 5.31
N GLN A 34 -8.29 -1.94 6.60
CA GLN A 34 -7.14 -2.68 7.12
C GLN A 34 -7.27 -4.19 6.89
N ALA A 35 -8.48 -4.76 7.07
CA ALA A 35 -8.73 -6.17 6.84
C ALA A 35 -8.57 -6.56 5.36
N ARG A 36 -9.01 -5.71 4.42
CA ARG A 36 -8.89 -5.95 2.97
C ARG A 36 -7.47 -5.71 2.47
N CYS A 37 -6.85 -4.60 2.87
CA CYS A 37 -5.56 -4.10 2.39
C CYS A 37 -4.35 -4.54 3.22
N SER A 38 -4.51 -5.51 4.13
CA SER A 38 -3.42 -5.92 5.02
C SER A 38 -2.18 -6.41 4.27
N TYR A 39 -0.99 -5.99 4.73
CA TYR A 39 0.28 -6.49 4.21
C TYR A 39 0.45 -7.99 4.39
N LYS A 40 -0.21 -8.61 5.37
CA LYS A 40 -0.22 -10.07 5.54
C LYS A 40 -0.81 -10.76 4.31
N LYS A 41 -1.95 -10.28 3.81
CA LYS A 41 -2.60 -10.81 2.59
C LYS A 41 -1.74 -10.53 1.35
N ILE A 42 -1.26 -9.31 1.20
CA ILE A 42 -0.40 -8.90 0.07
C ILE A 42 0.86 -9.79 0.02
N LYS A 43 1.56 -9.96 1.15
CA LYS A 43 2.74 -10.82 1.25
C LYS A 43 2.41 -12.28 0.91
N GLY A 44 1.22 -12.76 1.29
CA GLY A 44 0.72 -14.06 0.88
C GLY A 44 0.69 -14.20 -0.64
N PHE A 45 -0.02 -13.30 -1.33
CA PHE A 45 -0.08 -13.34 -2.79
C PHE A 45 1.28 -13.15 -3.45
N VAL A 46 2.13 -12.26 -2.93
CA VAL A 46 3.49 -12.06 -3.48
C VAL A 46 4.30 -13.35 -3.47
N LYS A 47 4.18 -14.19 -2.44
CA LYS A 47 4.88 -15.49 -2.38
C LYS A 47 4.40 -16.45 -3.47
N GLU A 48 3.11 -16.45 -3.75
CA GLU A 48 2.49 -17.32 -4.75
C GLU A 48 2.82 -16.90 -6.20
N LEU A 49 3.38 -15.71 -6.44
CA LEU A 49 3.76 -15.25 -7.79
C LEU A 49 4.79 -16.15 -8.49
N ASN A 50 5.57 -16.91 -7.72
CA ASN A 50 6.59 -17.84 -8.23
C ASN A 50 6.12 -19.30 -8.20
N THR A 51 4.82 -19.53 -8.07
CA THR A 51 4.20 -20.87 -8.00
C THR A 51 3.25 -21.07 -9.19
N ASP A 52 2.63 -22.24 -9.26
CA ASP A 52 1.53 -22.55 -10.17
C ASP A 52 0.29 -21.66 -9.97
N LYS A 53 0.13 -21.04 -8.79
CA LYS A 53 -0.97 -20.12 -8.45
C LYS A 53 -0.74 -18.66 -8.85
N ARG A 54 0.20 -18.42 -9.77
CA ARG A 54 0.63 -17.08 -10.17
C ARG A 54 -0.53 -16.22 -10.66
N ASN A 55 -1.47 -16.77 -11.42
CA ASN A 55 -2.57 -15.99 -12.01
C ASN A 55 -3.59 -15.56 -10.94
N GLU A 56 -3.91 -16.45 -10.02
CA GLU A 56 -4.77 -16.21 -8.86
C GLU A 56 -4.13 -15.16 -7.93
N ALA A 57 -2.82 -15.25 -7.74
CA ALA A 57 -2.05 -14.29 -6.97
C ALA A 57 -2.06 -12.89 -7.58
N ILE A 58 -1.86 -12.78 -8.90
CA ILE A 58 -1.95 -11.51 -9.63
C ILE A 58 -3.35 -10.92 -9.48
N LYS A 59 -4.40 -11.74 -9.66
CA LYS A 59 -5.80 -11.31 -9.51
C LYS A 59 -6.05 -10.79 -8.09
N GLY A 60 -5.67 -11.54 -7.06
CA GLY A 60 -5.86 -11.14 -5.67
C GLY A 60 -5.12 -9.85 -5.30
N LEU A 61 -3.90 -9.66 -5.81
CA LEU A 61 -3.16 -8.40 -5.64
C LEU A 61 -3.86 -7.24 -6.33
N LEU A 62 -4.30 -7.41 -7.58
CA LEU A 62 -4.99 -6.36 -8.32
C LEU A 62 -6.34 -6.02 -7.68
N ASP A 63 -7.07 -6.99 -7.14
CA ASP A 63 -8.35 -6.75 -6.45
C ASP A 63 -8.15 -5.89 -5.20
N ILE A 64 -7.14 -6.20 -4.38
CA ILE A 64 -6.79 -5.41 -3.19
C ILE A 64 -6.35 -3.99 -3.57
N ILE A 65 -5.47 -3.87 -4.57
CA ILE A 65 -4.91 -2.59 -5.00
C ILE A 65 -6.00 -1.71 -5.62
N GLN A 66 -6.86 -2.25 -6.49
CA GLN A 66 -7.95 -1.50 -7.09
C GLN A 66 -8.97 -1.04 -6.06
N TYR A 67 -9.26 -1.88 -5.06
CA TYR A 67 -10.09 -1.47 -3.92
C TYR A 67 -9.51 -0.24 -3.21
N ASP A 68 -8.20 -0.24 -2.89
CA ASP A 68 -7.53 0.92 -2.28
C ASP A 68 -7.56 2.16 -3.20
N ILE A 69 -7.27 1.99 -4.49
CA ILE A 69 -7.29 3.07 -5.49
C ILE A 69 -8.67 3.73 -5.59
N HIS A 70 -9.75 2.96 -5.56
CA HIS A 70 -11.10 3.48 -5.75
C HIS A 70 -11.75 3.98 -4.46
N LEU A 71 -11.38 3.41 -3.31
CA LEU A 71 -11.91 3.85 -2.02
C LEU A 71 -11.44 5.28 -1.70
N ARG A 72 -10.16 5.59 -1.91
CA ARG A 72 -9.57 6.89 -1.55
C ARG A 72 -10.31 8.10 -2.17
N PRO A 73 -10.49 8.21 -3.49
CA PRO A 73 -11.22 9.33 -4.09
C PRO A 73 -12.70 9.35 -3.67
N LEU A 74 -13.33 8.18 -3.52
CA LEU A 74 -14.72 8.10 -3.06
C LEU A 74 -14.91 8.74 -1.68
N LEU A 75 -13.95 8.57 -0.77
CA LEU A 75 -13.99 9.16 0.56
C LEU A 75 -13.76 10.66 0.55
N ALA A 76 -12.91 11.16 -0.35
CA ALA A 76 -12.76 12.60 -0.56
C ALA A 76 -14.05 13.22 -1.10
N GLU A 77 -14.63 12.61 -2.14
CA GLU A 77 -15.79 13.15 -2.86
C GLU A 77 -17.11 13.03 -2.09
N LYS A 78 -17.36 11.89 -1.44
CA LYS A 78 -18.67 11.58 -0.84
C LYS A 78 -18.72 11.81 0.67
N ALA A 79 -17.60 11.67 1.37
CA ALA A 79 -17.53 11.84 2.81
C ALA A 79 -16.89 13.18 3.23
N GLY A 80 -16.43 13.99 2.26
CA GLY A 80 -15.81 15.30 2.53
C GLY A 80 -14.52 15.20 3.34
N ILE A 81 -13.87 14.03 3.35
CA ILE A 81 -12.62 13.83 4.08
C ILE A 81 -11.51 14.53 3.29
N ASN A 82 -10.77 15.41 3.96
CA ASN A 82 -9.61 16.05 3.36
C ASN A 82 -8.65 14.97 2.80
N PRO A 83 -8.24 15.02 1.52
CA PRO A 83 -7.28 14.09 0.94
C PRO A 83 -6.01 13.86 1.80
N ASP A 84 -5.52 14.90 2.47
CA ASP A 84 -4.34 14.82 3.35
C ASP A 84 -4.61 13.94 4.60
N MET A 85 -5.87 13.85 5.02
CA MET A 85 -6.30 12.98 6.11
C MET A 85 -6.48 11.53 5.67
N ILE A 86 -6.65 11.26 4.37
CA ILE A 86 -6.84 9.89 3.87
C ILE A 86 -5.58 9.05 4.09
N ASP A 87 -4.40 9.62 3.87
CA ASP A 87 -3.12 8.97 4.17
C ASP A 87 -2.94 8.73 5.67
N PHE A 88 -3.44 9.64 6.52
CA PHE A 88 -3.47 9.40 7.97
C PHE A 88 -4.41 8.25 8.33
N LEU A 89 -5.57 8.15 7.69
CA LEU A 89 -6.59 7.14 7.96
C LEU A 89 -6.23 5.76 7.41
N PHE A 90 -5.53 5.65 6.29
CA PHE A 90 -5.30 4.36 5.62
C PHE A 90 -3.83 4.04 5.39
N GLY A 91 -2.92 4.94 5.77
CA GLY A 91 -1.52 4.88 5.41
C GLY A 91 -1.28 5.25 3.94
N ARG A 92 -0.03 5.06 3.51
CA ARG A 92 0.39 5.29 2.13
C ARG A 92 -0.43 4.44 1.14
N PRO A 93 -0.73 4.97 -0.06
CA PRO A 93 -1.40 4.21 -1.11
C PRO A 93 -0.71 2.89 -1.42
N LEU A 94 -1.48 1.83 -1.68
CA LEU A 94 -0.89 0.53 -2.01
C LEU A 94 -0.07 0.57 -3.31
N THR A 95 -0.38 1.48 -4.22
CA THR A 95 0.40 1.74 -5.44
C THR A 95 1.83 2.23 -5.15
N GLU A 96 2.07 2.81 -3.97
CA GLU A 96 3.39 3.22 -3.50
C GLU A 96 4.08 2.11 -2.74
N THR A 97 3.37 1.47 -1.81
CA THR A 97 3.97 0.51 -0.88
C THR A 97 4.28 -0.83 -1.53
N ILE A 98 3.52 -1.22 -2.57
CA ILE A 98 3.76 -2.47 -3.31
C ILE A 98 5.14 -2.51 -3.98
N LYS A 99 5.77 -1.33 -4.19
CA LYS A 99 7.14 -1.22 -4.70
C LYS A 99 8.17 -1.92 -3.81
N MET A 100 7.90 -2.06 -2.50
CA MET A 100 8.77 -2.81 -1.59
C MET A 100 8.87 -4.31 -1.93
N TYR A 101 7.95 -4.82 -2.75
CA TYR A 101 7.97 -6.18 -3.29
C TYR A 101 8.53 -6.25 -4.72
N ASN A 102 9.21 -5.19 -5.19
CA ASN A 102 9.68 -5.03 -6.56
C ASN A 102 8.55 -5.13 -7.60
N LEU A 103 7.37 -4.64 -7.23
CA LEU A 103 6.20 -4.61 -8.11
C LEU A 103 5.75 -3.17 -8.33
N GLN A 104 5.30 -2.87 -9.53
CA GLN A 104 4.70 -1.60 -9.90
C GLN A 104 3.33 -1.84 -10.52
N VAL A 105 2.35 -1.08 -10.04
CA VAL A 105 1.01 -1.05 -10.64
C VAL A 105 1.07 -0.11 -11.83
N LYS A 106 0.55 -0.57 -12.96
CA LYS A 106 0.37 0.22 -14.18
C LYS A 106 -1.08 0.18 -14.61
N ARG A 107 -1.50 1.20 -15.34
CA ARG A 107 -2.82 1.32 -15.93
C ARG A 107 -2.70 1.46 -17.45
N LYS A 108 -3.53 0.73 -18.19
CA LYS A 108 -3.70 0.89 -19.66
C LYS A 108 -5.20 0.90 -19.95
N GLY A 109 -5.73 2.06 -20.35
CA GLY A 109 -7.18 2.28 -20.36
C GLY A 109 -7.75 2.08 -18.95
N ASP A 110 -8.79 1.26 -18.81
CA ASP A 110 -9.41 0.98 -17.51
C ASP A 110 -8.89 -0.28 -16.82
N ARG A 111 -7.82 -0.89 -17.36
CA ARG A 111 -7.24 -2.11 -16.80
C ARG A 111 -5.96 -1.81 -16.04
N TYR A 112 -5.87 -2.35 -14.83
CA TYR A 112 -4.66 -2.37 -14.03
C TYR A 112 -3.87 -3.66 -14.28
N TYR A 113 -2.55 -3.56 -14.26
CA TYR A 113 -1.65 -4.69 -14.36
C TYR A 113 -0.40 -4.48 -13.50
N LEU A 114 0.22 -5.59 -13.09
CA LEU A 114 1.46 -5.58 -12.31
C LEU A 114 2.66 -5.72 -13.25
N LYS A 115 3.69 -4.92 -13.01
CA LYS A 115 5.00 -5.01 -13.66
C LYS A 115 6.06 -5.26 -12.59
N GLN A 116 6.98 -6.18 -12.82
CA GLN A 116 8.17 -6.29 -11.97
C GLN A 116 9.11 -5.10 -12.21
N ILE A 117 9.60 -4.53 -11.13
CA ILE A 117 10.64 -3.50 -11.15
C ILE A 117 11.97 -4.25 -11.22
N THR A 118 12.56 -4.32 -12.41
CA THR A 118 13.95 -4.78 -12.56
C THR A 118 14.87 -3.67 -12.03
N PRO A 119 15.88 -3.98 -11.18
CA PRO A 119 16.91 -3.01 -10.84
C PRO A 119 17.59 -2.51 -12.12
N GLN A 120 17.71 -1.19 -12.28
CA GLN A 120 18.54 -0.61 -13.34
C GLN A 120 20.00 -0.94 -12.99
N ASN A 121 20.61 -1.91 -13.69
CA ASN A 121 22.05 -2.13 -13.62
C ASN A 121 22.76 -0.84 -14.05
N HIS A 122 23.41 -0.15 -13.12
CA HIS A 122 24.34 0.95 -13.41
C HIS A 122 25.64 0.39 -14.01
N ASN A 123 25.55 -0.27 -15.17
CA ASN A 123 26.70 -0.73 -15.96
C ASN A 123 26.28 -0.89 -17.43
N SER A 124 25.70 0.17 -18.01
CA SER A 124 25.69 0.30 -19.48
C SER A 124 27.04 0.87 -19.91
N PRO A 125 27.77 0.21 -20.83
CA PRO A 125 29.00 0.76 -21.37
C PRO A 125 28.68 2.07 -22.08
N MET A 126 29.37 3.14 -21.68
CA MET A 126 29.44 4.40 -22.43
C MET A 126 29.77 4.04 -23.87
N LEU A 127 28.84 4.31 -24.79
CA LEU A 127 29.11 4.24 -26.22
C LEU A 127 30.22 5.26 -26.51
N ASN A 128 31.45 4.76 -26.62
CA ASN A 128 32.58 5.51 -27.14
C ASN A 128 32.20 5.99 -28.54
N GLY A 129 32.04 7.31 -28.68
CA GLY A 129 31.99 7.99 -29.96
C GLY A 129 33.26 7.64 -30.74
N ARG A 130 33.09 6.94 -31.86
CA ARG A 130 34.14 6.78 -32.85
C ARG A 130 34.03 7.95 -33.83
N GLN A 131 35.14 8.70 -33.85
CA GLN A 131 35.82 9.40 -34.95
C GLN A 131 34.96 9.88 -36.13
#